data_AF-A0A0F9A8E8-F1
#
_entry.id   AF-A0A0F9A8E8-F1
#
_cell.length_a   1.000
_cell.length_b   1.000
_cell.length_c   1.000
_cell.angle_alpha   90.00
_cell.angle_beta   90.00
_cell.angle_gamma   90.00
#
_symmetry.space_group_name_H-M   'P 1'
#
loop_
_entity.id
_entity.type
_entity.pdbx_description
1 polymer ?
#
loop_
_entity_poly.entity_id
_entity_poly.type
_entity_poly.pdbx_seq_one_letter_code
_entity_poly.pdbx_strand_id
1 'polypeptide(L)'
;MTLKKGIKLLDLWIEHRENALKELQEKVIFSDLEITKVLVEADQRVIENLKLIKKEIVPNCKHPKNMQDTCKGQKYCMDCNMDL
;
A
#
# COMPACT_ATOMS: atom_id res chain seq x y z
N MET A 1 -9.85 -14.03 -2.06
CA MET A 1 -8.97 -12.84 -2.08
C MET A 1 -7.56 -13.33 -1.82
N THR A 2 -6.56 -12.91 -2.58
CA THR A 2 -5.19 -13.43 -2.42
C THR A 2 -4.26 -12.33 -1.93
N LEU A 3 -3.11 -12.70 -1.34
CA LEU A 3 -2.15 -11.73 -0.79
C LEU A 3 -1.70 -10.72 -1.86
N LYS A 4 -1.46 -11.19 -3.09
CA LYS A 4 -1.10 -10.37 -4.26
C LYS A 4 -2.20 -9.35 -4.58
N LYS A 5 -3.48 -9.74 -4.51
CA LYS A 5 -4.61 -8.82 -4.72
C LYS A 5 -4.76 -7.82 -3.58
N GLY A 6 -4.51 -8.23 -2.34
CA GLY A 6 -4.50 -7.35 -1.18
C GLY A 6 -3.43 -6.26 -1.28
N ILE A 7 -2.20 -6.64 -1.64
CA ILE A 7 -1.09 -5.70 -1.86
C ILE A 7 -1.43 -4.71 -2.98
N LYS A 8 -2.01 -5.18 -4.09
CA LYS A 8 -2.46 -4.29 -5.19
C LYS A 8 -3.53 -3.30 -4.75
N LEU A 9 -4.49 -3.71 -3.93
CA LEU A 9 -5.51 -2.80 -3.39
C LEU A 9 -4.89 -1.73 -2.48
N LEU A 10 -3.92 -2.14 -1.66
CA LEU A 10 -3.17 -1.22 -0.81
C LEU A 10 -2.38 -0.20 -1.64
N ASP A 11 -1.76 -0.64 -2.74
CA ASP A 11 -1.05 0.23 -3.68
C ASP A 11 -1.96 1.28 -4.31
N LEU A 12 -3.12 0.84 -4.83
CA LEU A 12 -4.13 1.76 -5.39
C LEU A 12 -4.59 2.78 -4.35
N TRP A 13 -4.74 2.36 -3.09
CA TRP A 13 -5.20 3.24 -2.03
C TRP A 13 -4.14 4.26 -1.60
N ILE A 14 -2.86 3.84 -1.54
CA ILE A 14 -1.73 4.74 -1.31
C ILE A 14 -1.64 5.77 -2.44
N GLU A 15 -1.68 5.33 -3.70
CA GLU A 15 -1.62 6.21 -4.87
C GLU A 15 -2.76 7.24 -4.87
N HIS A 16 -3.99 6.77 -4.64
CA HIS A 16 -5.15 7.65 -4.54
C HIS A 16 -4.97 8.72 -3.44
N ARG A 17 -4.46 8.33 -2.26
CA ARG A 17 -4.20 9.25 -1.15
C ARG A 17 -3.08 10.25 -1.46
N GLU A 18 -2.00 9.80 -2.09
CA GLU A 18 -0.91 10.68 -2.53
C GLU A 18 -1.38 11.73 -3.54
N ASN A 19 -2.24 11.34 -4.48
CA ASN A 19 -2.81 12.27 -5.46
C ASN A 19 -3.75 13.28 -4.79
N ALA A 20 -4.63 12.83 -3.89
CA ALA A 20 -5.51 13.71 -3.13
C ALA A 20 -4.71 14.71 -2.26
N LEU A 21 -3.60 14.27 -1.66
CA LEU A 21 -2.73 15.13 -0.87
C LEU A 21 -2.05 16.22 -1.74
N LYS A 22 -1.59 15.87 -2.94
CA LYS A 22 -1.03 16.84 -3.90
C LYS A 22 -2.08 17.89 -4.29
N GLU A 23 -3.29 17.45 -4.65
CA GLU A 23 -4.39 18.37 -4.99
C GLU A 23 -4.75 19.30 -3.81
N LEU A 24 -4.72 18.77 -2.58
CA LEU A 24 -4.94 19.57 -1.40
C LEU A 24 -3.83 20.61 -1.24
N GLN A 25 -2.56 20.19 -1.30
CA GLN A 25 -1.38 21.05 -1.19
C GLN A 25 -1.37 22.18 -2.21
N GLU A 26 -1.75 21.91 -3.46
CA GLU A 26 -1.91 22.93 -4.50
C GLU A 26 -2.98 23.97 -4.15
N LYS A 27 -4.07 23.55 -3.51
CA LYS A 27 -5.15 24.44 -3.04
C LYS A 27 -4.77 25.20 -1.76
N VAL A 28 -3.97 24.59 -0.87
CA VAL A 28 -3.53 25.21 0.40
C VAL A 28 -2.69 26.45 0.17
N ILE A 29 -1.91 26.51 -0.93
CA ILE A 29 -1.09 27.68 -1.30
C ILE A 29 -1.93 28.98 -1.33
N PHE A 30 -3.26 28.86 -1.53
CA PHE A 30 -4.19 29.98 -1.60
C PHE A 30 -4.98 30.27 -0.32
N SER A 31 -4.83 29.45 0.74
CA SER A 31 -5.57 29.62 2.00
C SER A 31 -4.66 29.48 3.21
N ASP A 32 -4.41 30.58 3.92
CA ASP A 32 -3.52 30.66 5.08
C ASP A 32 -4.19 30.14 6.37
N LEU A 33 -4.92 29.03 6.28
CA LEU A 33 -5.70 28.45 7.37
C LEU A 33 -4.88 27.35 8.07
N GLU A 34 -4.61 27.52 9.36
CA GLU A 34 -3.92 26.52 10.21
C GLU A 34 -4.58 25.13 10.15
N ILE A 35 -5.91 25.08 10.01
CA ILE A 35 -6.68 23.84 9.87
C ILE A 35 -6.18 23.03 8.66
N THR A 36 -5.87 23.71 7.56
CA THR A 36 -5.43 23.06 6.33
C THR A 36 -4.04 22.42 6.51
N LYS A 37 -3.14 23.03 7.29
CA LYS A 37 -1.85 22.44 7.65
C LYS A 37 -2.03 21.16 8.46
N VAL A 38 -2.92 21.18 9.47
CA VAL A 38 -3.23 19.99 10.28
C VAL A 38 -3.78 18.85 9.42
N LEU A 39 -4.65 19.15 8.45
CA LEU A 39 -5.21 18.16 7.53
C LEU A 39 -4.12 17.55 6.62
N VAL A 40 -3.25 18.38 6.05
CA VAL A 40 -2.11 17.91 5.23
C VAL A 40 -1.20 16.98 6.04
N GLU A 41 -0.84 17.35 7.27
CA GLU A 41 0.00 16.52 8.14
C GLU A 41 -0.69 15.21 8.55
N ALA A 42 -2.00 15.24 8.80
CA ALA A 42 -2.76 14.04 9.11
C ALA A 42 -2.76 13.06 7.93
N ASP A 43 -3.04 13.55 6.71
CA ASP A 43 -3.04 12.70 5.51
C ASP A 43 -1.63 12.17 5.19
N GLN A 44 -0.59 12.97 5.38
CA GLN A 44 0.80 12.53 5.25
C GLN A 44 1.11 11.35 6.17
N ARG A 45 0.73 11.44 7.46
CA ARG A 45 0.89 10.35 8.43
C ARG A 45 0.11 9.10 8.04
N VAL A 46 -1.10 9.25 7.49
CA VAL A 46 -1.89 8.11 7.00
C VAL A 46 -1.15 7.40 5.87
N ILE A 47 -0.62 8.14 4.89
CA ILE A 47 0.15 7.57 3.77
C ILE A 47 1.40 6.83 4.28
N GLU A 48 2.12 7.42 5.22
CA GLU A 48 3.31 6.81 5.83
C GLU A 48 2.96 5.49 6.55
N ASN A 49 1.89 5.49 7.35
CA ASN A 49 1.41 4.28 8.02
C ASN A 49 1.01 3.19 7.02
N LEU A 50 0.35 3.53 5.92
CA LEU A 50 0.00 2.56 4.88
C LEU A 50 1.24 1.97 4.21
N LYS A 51 2.28 2.79 3.96
CA LYS A 51 3.56 2.30 3.44
C LYS A 51 4.29 1.39 4.42
N LEU A 52 4.22 1.68 5.73
CA LEU A 52 4.77 0.80 6.77
C LEU A 52 4.02 -0.53 6.81
N ILE A 53 2.69 -0.51 6.84
CA ILE A 53 1.85 -1.71 6.78
C ILE A 53 2.17 -2.54 5.53
N LYS A 54 2.34 -1.89 4.37
CA LYS A 54 2.74 -2.57 3.14
C LYS A 54 4.06 -3.32 3.31
N LYS A 55 5.07 -2.70 3.93
CA LYS A 55 6.38 -3.34 4.14
C LYS A 55 6.28 -4.60 5.01
N GLU A 56 5.40 -4.60 6.00
CA GLU A 56 5.18 -5.78 6.86
C GLU A 56 4.41 -6.89 6.16
N ILE A 57 3.50 -6.54 5.24
CA ILE A 57 2.65 -7.51 4.53
C ILE A 57 3.34 -8.07 3.29
N VAL A 58 4.20 -7.29 2.63
CA VAL A 58 4.96 -7.75 1.45
C VAL A 58 6.05 -8.71 1.95
N PRO A 59 5.92 -10.02 1.67
CA PRO A 59 6.91 -10.98 2.11
C PRO A 59 8.23 -10.78 1.40
N ASN A 60 9.32 -10.73 2.16
CA ASN A 60 10.67 -10.83 1.62
C ASN A 60 11.02 -12.31 1.37
N CYS A 61 10.34 -12.94 0.42
CA CYS A 61 10.54 -14.36 0.10
C CYS A 61 11.22 -14.52 -1.27
N LYS A 62 12.20 -15.42 -1.35
CA LYS A 62 12.91 -15.76 -2.61
C LYS A 62 12.13 -16.73 -3.50
N HIS A 63 11.04 -17.30 -2.99
CA HIS A 63 10.20 -18.29 -3.66
C HIS A 63 10.99 -19.47 -4.26
N PRO A 64 11.79 -20.21 -3.48
CA PRO A 64 12.55 -21.34 -4.00
C PRO A 64 11.58 -22.43 -4.52
N LYS A 65 11.95 -23.17 -5.57
CA LYS A 65 11.05 -24.11 -6.28
C LYS A 65 10.40 -25.15 -5.35
N ASN A 66 11.11 -25.60 -4.32
CA ASN A 66 10.62 -26.56 -3.33
C ASN A 66 9.58 -25.98 -2.35
N MET A 67 9.45 -24.66 -2.27
CA MET A 67 8.41 -23.95 -1.51
C MET A 67 7.25 -23.49 -2.40
N GLN A 68 7.16 -23.96 -3.65
CA GLN A 68 6.09 -23.62 -4.57
C GLN A 68 5.11 -24.80 -4.67
N ASP A 69 3.82 -24.50 -4.55
CA ASP A 69 2.75 -25.49 -4.67
C ASP A 69 1.63 -24.95 -5.58
N THR A 70 0.72 -25.82 -6.01
CA THR A 70 -0.40 -25.47 -6.90
C THR A 70 -1.73 -25.88 -6.26
N CYS A 71 -2.56 -24.89 -5.96
CA CYS A 71 -3.92 -25.12 -5.46
C CYS A 71 -4.93 -24.62 -6.50
N LYS A 72 -5.83 -25.51 -6.96
CA LYS A 72 -6.87 -25.20 -7.96
C LYS A 72 -6.31 -24.54 -9.24
N GLY A 73 -5.14 -24.97 -9.68
CA GLY A 73 -4.46 -24.43 -10.87
C GLY A 73 -3.72 -23.09 -10.66
N GLN A 74 -3.80 -22.49 -9.46
CA GLN A 74 -3.01 -21.30 -9.11
C GLN A 74 -1.75 -21.72 -8.36
N LYS A 75 -0.61 -21.26 -8.86
CA LYS A 75 0.68 -21.47 -8.20
C LYS A 75 0.85 -20.45 -7.07
N TYR A 76 1.35 -20.90 -5.94
CA TYR A 76 1.63 -20.07 -4.77
C TYR A 76 2.88 -20.55 -4.05
N CYS A 77 3.46 -19.70 -3.22
CA CYS A 77 4.56 -20.08 -2.34
C CYS A 77 4.00 -20.47 -0.96
N MET A 78 4.34 -21.64 -0.46
CA MET A 78 3.91 -22.14 0.86
C MET A 78 4.60 -21.40 2.03
N ASP A 79 5.76 -20.79 1.78
CA ASP A 79 6.52 -20.06 2.80
C ASP A 79 5.91 -18.69 3.10
N CYS A 80 5.45 -17.99 2.06
CA CYS A 80 4.93 -16.62 2.18
C CYS A 80 3.47 -16.45 1.78
N ASN A 81 2.79 -17.53 1.39
CA ASN A 81 1.42 -17.55 0.86
C ASN A 81 1.15 -16.57 -0.29
N MET A 82 2.20 -16.14 -0.99
CA MET A 82 2.09 -15.26 -2.15
C MET A 82 1.74 -16.08 -3.39
N ASP A 83 0.77 -15.63 -4.18
CA ASP A 83 0.55 -16.22 -5.51
C ASP A 83 1.69 -15.84 -6.44
N LEU A 84 2.23 -16.84 -7.14
CA LEU A 84 3.33 -16.69 -8.08
C LEU A 84 2.78 -16.40 -9.48
#